data_AF-A0A7V5W524-F1
#
_entry.id   AF-A0A7V5W524-F1
#
_cell.length_a   1.000
_cell.length_b   1.000
_cell.length_c   1.000
_cell.angle_alpha   90.00
_cell.angle_beta   90.00
_cell.angle_gamma   90.00
#
_symmetry.space_group_name_H-M   'P 1'
#
loop_
_entity.id
_entity.type
_entity.pdbx_description
1 polymer ?
#
loop_
_entity_poly.entity_id
_entity_poly.type
_entity_poly.pdbx_seq_one_letter_code
_entity_poly.pdbx_strand_id
1 'polypeptide(L)'
;MSQRQHARQRARRQAALQRRLARLEASARQASQSAIRRDDLRGEDLEVREAVLNALRGHAGTAVVMDPYSGRIYSIVNQEWALRKGFKPCSTIKLLVGLAGLKEGLIDARTPLPLGGGSIAMNLIEALAYSNN
;
A
#
# COMPACT_ATOMS: atom_id res chain seq x y z
N MET A 1 -18.23 -17.44 -37.06
CA MET A 1 -18.41 -17.81 -35.64
C MET A 1 -19.49 -16.93 -35.02
N SER A 2 -20.37 -17.48 -34.19
CA SER A 2 -21.53 -16.74 -33.64
C SER A 2 -21.12 -15.81 -32.48
N GLN A 3 -21.71 -14.61 -32.39
CA GLN A 3 -21.50 -13.68 -31.27
C GLN A 3 -21.69 -14.33 -29.89
N ARG A 4 -22.58 -15.33 -29.79
CA ARG A 4 -22.79 -16.12 -28.56
C ARG A 4 -21.59 -16.96 -28.16
N GLN A 5 -20.81 -17.47 -29.13
CA GLN A 5 -19.59 -18.26 -28.86
C GLN A 5 -18.47 -17.36 -28.34
N HIS A 6 -18.29 -16.15 -28.90
CA HIS A 6 -17.33 -15.17 -28.41
C HIS A 6 -17.67 -14.69 -26.99
N ALA A 7 -18.94 -14.40 -26.70
CA ALA A 7 -19.38 -14.02 -25.35
C ALA A 7 -19.08 -15.12 -24.32
N ARG A 8 -19.39 -16.39 -24.64
CA ARG A 8 -19.07 -17.55 -23.78
C ARG A 8 -17.56 -17.72 -23.57
N GLN A 9 -16.75 -17.51 -24.60
CA GLN A 9 -15.29 -17.61 -24.49
C GLN A 9 -14.71 -16.50 -23.62
N ARG A 10 -15.21 -15.26 -23.74
CA ARG A 10 -14.81 -14.13 -22.88
C ARG A 10 -15.18 -14.39 -21.41
N ALA A 11 -16.39 -14.85 -21.15
CA ALA A 11 -16.84 -15.19 -19.79
C ALA A 11 -15.99 -16.30 -19.15
N ARG A 12 -15.64 -17.36 -19.92
CA ARG A 12 -14.74 -18.43 -19.44
C ARG A 12 -13.35 -17.90 -19.10
N ARG A 13 -12.76 -17.04 -19.94
CA ARG A 13 -11.45 -16.42 -19.68
C ARG A 13 -11.48 -15.54 -18.43
N GLN A 14 -12.52 -14.72 -18.28
CA GLN A 14 -12.72 -13.89 -17.09
C GLN A 14 -12.86 -14.75 -15.83
N ALA A 15 -13.69 -15.80 -15.86
CA ALA A 15 -13.86 -16.70 -14.73
C ALA A 15 -12.55 -17.41 -14.35
N ALA A 16 -11.74 -17.82 -15.33
CA ALA A 16 -10.44 -18.43 -15.08
C ALA A 16 -9.46 -17.44 -14.43
N LEU A 17 -9.42 -16.19 -14.91
CA LEU A 17 -8.61 -15.13 -14.31
C LEU A 17 -9.04 -14.84 -12.87
N GLN A 18 -10.35 -14.69 -12.63
CA GLN A 18 -10.90 -14.44 -11.29
C GLN A 18 -10.53 -15.56 -10.31
N ARG A 19 -10.66 -16.83 -10.72
CA ARG A 19 -10.25 -17.98 -9.90
C ARG A 19 -8.75 -17.95 -9.60
N ARG A 20 -7.92 -17.56 -10.57
CA ARG A 20 -6.47 -17.44 -10.37
C ARG A 20 -6.14 -16.34 -9.36
N LEU A 21 -6.76 -15.17 -9.49
CA LEU A 21 -6.57 -14.05 -8.56
C LEU A 21 -7.02 -14.44 -7.13
N ALA A 22 -8.21 -15.02 -7.00
CA ALA A 22 -8.71 -15.49 -5.71
C ALA A 22 -7.78 -16.52 -5.05
N ARG A 23 -7.18 -17.42 -5.84
CA ARG A 23 -6.19 -18.39 -5.33
C ARG A 23 -4.90 -17.71 -4.86
N LEU A 24 -4.41 -16.72 -5.61
CA LEU A 24 -3.22 -15.95 -5.21
C LEU A 24 -3.48 -15.16 -3.93
N GLU A 25 -4.64 -14.51 -3.81
CA GLU A 25 -5.05 -13.81 -2.59
C GLU A 25 -5.15 -14.76 -1.40
N ALA A 26 -5.80 -15.91 -1.55
CA ALA A 26 -5.91 -16.91 -0.49
C ALA A 26 -4.53 -17.39 -0.02
N SER A 27 -3.63 -17.67 -0.97
CA SER A 27 -2.24 -18.03 -0.66
C SER A 27 -1.50 -16.91 0.08
N ALA A 28 -1.69 -15.65 -0.32
CA ALA A 28 -1.08 -14.51 0.35
C ALA A 28 -1.61 -14.32 1.77
N ARG A 29 -2.93 -14.46 1.98
CA ARG A 29 -3.55 -14.40 3.31
C ARG A 29 -3.01 -15.51 4.20
N GLN A 30 -2.93 -16.74 3.72
CA GLN A 30 -2.39 -17.87 4.47
C GLN A 30 -0.91 -17.66 4.84
N ALA A 31 -0.10 -17.17 3.91
CA ALA A 31 1.30 -16.85 4.17
C ALA A 31 1.46 -15.77 5.25
N SER A 32 0.70 -14.67 5.13
CA SER A 32 0.70 -13.57 6.09
C SER A 32 0.25 -14.04 7.48
N GLN A 33 -0.84 -14.79 7.60
CA GLN A 33 -1.29 -15.34 8.88
C GLN A 33 -0.25 -16.29 9.50
N SER A 34 0.42 -17.10 8.68
CA SER A 34 1.48 -17.99 9.17
C SER A 34 2.69 -17.21 9.67
N ALA A 35 3.02 -16.08 9.06
CA ALA A 35 4.06 -15.18 9.51
C ALA A 35 3.68 -14.48 10.82
N ILE A 36 2.47 -13.94 10.92
CA ILE A 36 1.93 -13.31 12.15
C ILE A 36 2.00 -14.25 13.35
N ARG A 37 1.68 -15.54 13.16
CA ARG A 37 1.77 -16.57 14.22
C ARG A 37 3.19 -16.81 14.73
N ARG A 38 4.21 -16.34 14.02
CA ARG A 38 5.63 -16.45 14.39
C ARG A 38 6.23 -15.13 14.87
N ASP A 39 5.43 -14.07 15.01
CA ASP A 39 5.90 -12.79 15.56
C ASP A 39 6.38 -12.98 17.00
N ASP A 40 7.46 -12.29 17.38
CA ASP A 40 7.93 -12.20 18.75
C ASP A 40 7.27 -11.01 19.45
N LEU A 41 6.45 -11.28 20.47
CA LEU A 41 5.62 -10.25 21.11
C LEU A 41 6.32 -9.53 22.27
N ARG A 42 7.57 -9.90 22.59
CA ARG A 42 8.28 -9.30 23.73
C ARG A 42 8.49 -7.81 23.51
N GLY A 43 8.03 -7.01 24.46
CA GLY A 43 8.14 -5.55 24.42
C GLY A 43 7.06 -4.84 23.59
N GLU A 44 6.16 -5.58 22.93
CA GLU A 44 4.98 -5.00 22.29
C GLU A 44 3.90 -4.62 23.33
N ASP A 45 3.11 -3.62 22.97
CA ASP A 45 1.84 -3.31 23.60
C ASP A 45 0.75 -4.20 22.99
N LEU A 46 0.18 -5.08 23.80
CA LEU A 46 -0.82 -6.06 23.34
C LEU A 46 -2.17 -5.44 23.00
N GLU A 47 -2.52 -4.29 23.59
CA GLU A 47 -3.75 -3.57 23.25
C GLU A 47 -3.63 -2.94 21.85
N VAL A 48 -2.48 -2.30 21.58
CA VAL A 48 -2.16 -1.77 20.26
C VAL A 48 -2.11 -2.88 19.22
N ARG A 49 -1.47 -4.02 19.55
CA ARG A 49 -1.41 -5.18 18.66
C ARG A 49 -2.80 -5.68 18.28
N GLU A 50 -3.68 -5.84 19.26
CA GLU A 50 -5.05 -6.31 19.03
C GLU A 50 -5.83 -5.33 18.15
N ALA A 51 -5.67 -4.02 18.36
CA ALA A 51 -6.25 -3.01 17.48
C ALA A 51 -5.76 -3.16 16.02
N VAL A 52 -4.47 -3.44 15.82
CA VAL A 52 -3.89 -3.67 14.48
C VAL A 52 -4.41 -4.96 13.84
N LEU A 53 -4.48 -6.06 14.59
CA LEU A 53 -5.03 -7.33 14.10
C LEU A 53 -6.49 -7.16 13.65
N ASN A 54 -7.28 -6.44 14.46
CA ASN A 54 -8.66 -6.10 14.14
C ASN A 54 -8.76 -5.19 12.91
N ALA A 55 -7.86 -4.22 12.75
CA ALA A 55 -7.83 -3.35 11.58
C ALA A 55 -7.44 -4.11 10.29
N LEU A 56 -6.50 -5.05 10.37
CA LEU A 56 -6.08 -5.88 9.24
C LEU A 56 -7.18 -6.83 8.77
N ARG A 57 -8.09 -7.27 9.65
CA ARG A 57 -9.24 -8.14 9.30
C ARG A 57 -8.85 -9.37 8.46
N GLY A 58 -7.69 -9.96 8.74
CA GLY A 58 -7.17 -11.13 8.02
C GLY A 58 -6.68 -10.86 6.58
N HIS A 59 -6.56 -9.60 6.16
CA HIS A 59 -5.90 -9.24 4.90
C HIS A 59 -4.41 -9.57 4.98
N ALA A 60 -3.83 -9.95 3.84
CA ALA A 60 -2.40 -10.20 3.74
C ALA A 60 -1.65 -8.87 3.81
N GLY A 61 -0.85 -8.69 4.86
CA GLY A 61 -0.16 -7.42 5.07
C GLY A 61 0.67 -7.39 6.33
N THR A 62 1.23 -6.23 6.61
CA THR A 62 1.99 -5.92 7.82
C THR A 62 1.66 -4.50 8.25
N ALA A 63 1.83 -4.21 9.53
CA ALA A 63 1.67 -2.88 10.09
C ALA A 63 2.68 -2.67 11.20
N VAL A 64 3.20 -1.44 11.28
CA VAL A 64 4.09 -0.97 12.34
C VAL A 64 3.41 0.21 13.00
N VAL A 65 3.28 0.19 14.32
CA VAL A 65 2.79 1.33 15.11
C VAL A 65 3.93 1.83 15.96
N MET A 66 4.28 3.11 15.82
CA MET A 66 5.41 3.70 16.50
C MET A 66 5.12 5.13 16.97
N ASP A 67 5.78 5.54 18.03
CA ASP A 67 5.90 6.95 18.40
C ASP A 67 6.84 7.66 17.42
N PRO A 68 6.36 8.65 16.66
CA PRO A 68 7.18 9.36 15.68
C PRO A 68 8.28 10.23 16.33
N TYR A 69 8.18 10.58 17.62
CA TYR A 69 9.15 11.44 18.28
C TYR A 69 10.31 10.66 18.91
N SER A 70 10.01 9.57 19.63
CA SER A 70 11.04 8.72 20.25
C SER A 70 11.53 7.58 19.36
N GLY A 71 10.76 7.22 18.33
CA GLY A 71 11.01 6.01 17.54
C GLY A 71 10.59 4.72 18.24
N ARG A 72 10.00 4.79 19.45
CA ARG A 72 9.53 3.60 20.17
C ARG A 72 8.46 2.88 19.34
N ILE A 73 8.70 1.62 19.05
CA ILE A 73 7.72 0.74 18.38
C ILE A 73 6.79 0.18 19.46
N TYR A 74 5.48 0.38 19.28
CA TYR A 74 4.46 -0.18 20.15
C TYR A 74 4.08 -1.59 19.73
N SER A 75 3.96 -1.86 18.43
CA SER A 75 3.71 -3.21 17.91
C SER A 75 4.09 -3.30 16.43
N ILE A 76 4.53 -4.50 16.01
CA ILE A 76 4.65 -4.89 14.61
C ILE A 76 3.83 -6.16 14.38
N VAL A 77 2.82 -6.06 13.53
CA VAL A 77 2.07 -7.24 13.06
C VAL A 77 2.65 -7.71 11.75
N ASN A 78 2.96 -9.01 11.65
CA ASN A 78 3.67 -9.65 10.55
C ASN A 78 5.11 -9.12 10.42
N GLN A 79 5.92 -9.39 11.44
CA GLN A 79 7.31 -8.94 11.57
C GLN A 79 8.19 -9.45 10.42
N GLU A 80 7.92 -10.66 9.91
CA GLU A 80 8.63 -11.19 8.73
C GLU A 80 8.50 -10.25 7.54
N TRP A 81 7.28 -9.77 7.26
CA TRP A 81 7.04 -8.89 6.11
C TRP A 81 7.50 -7.47 6.39
N ALA A 82 7.32 -6.94 7.61
CA ALA A 82 7.81 -5.61 7.98
C ALA A 82 9.33 -5.48 7.82
N LEU A 83 10.08 -6.48 8.28
CA LEU A 83 11.54 -6.37 8.47
C LEU A 83 12.35 -7.01 7.34
N ARG A 84 11.81 -8.02 6.66
CA ARG A 84 12.58 -8.87 5.73
C ARG A 84 12.08 -8.85 4.29
N LYS A 85 10.96 -8.17 4.02
CA LYS A 85 10.36 -8.13 2.68
C LYS A 85 10.35 -6.72 2.11
N GLY A 86 10.88 -6.58 0.90
CA GLY A 86 10.82 -5.34 0.14
C GLY A 86 9.47 -5.14 -0.56
N PHE A 87 8.96 -3.91 -0.51
CA PHE A 87 7.77 -3.48 -1.26
C PHE A 87 8.14 -2.26 -2.09
N LYS A 88 7.56 -2.13 -3.29
CA LYS A 88 7.64 -0.87 -4.03
C LYS A 88 6.78 0.16 -3.28
N PRO A 89 7.33 1.31 -2.85
CA PRO A 89 6.57 2.32 -2.10
C PRO A 89 5.50 3.02 -2.96
N CYS A 90 5.62 2.94 -4.29
CA CYS A 90 4.71 3.61 -5.22
C CYS A 90 4.57 5.10 -4.85
N SER A 91 3.34 5.62 -4.80
CA SER A 91 3.09 7.05 -4.55
C SER A 91 3.49 7.54 -3.15
N THR A 92 3.79 6.68 -2.17
CA THR A 92 4.23 7.16 -0.84
C THR A 92 5.59 7.85 -0.90
N ILE A 93 6.42 7.54 -1.91
CA ILE A 93 7.71 8.20 -2.12
C ILE A 93 7.58 9.69 -2.47
N LYS A 94 6.41 10.12 -2.96
CA LYS A 94 6.19 11.50 -3.41
C LYS A 94 6.43 12.53 -2.29
N LEU A 95 6.22 12.16 -1.03
CA LEU A 95 6.54 13.02 0.10
C LEU A 95 8.04 13.35 0.17
N LEU A 96 8.90 12.34 -0.04
CA LEU A 96 10.35 12.54 -0.03
C LEU A 96 10.81 13.33 -1.25
N VAL A 97 10.28 13.03 -2.45
CA VAL A 97 10.61 13.75 -3.68
C VAL A 97 10.14 15.20 -3.61
N GLY A 98 8.93 15.44 -3.12
CA GLY A 98 8.38 16.78 -2.91
C GLY A 98 9.21 17.59 -1.91
N LEU A 99 9.60 16.99 -0.78
CA LEU A 99 10.49 17.63 0.19
C LEU A 99 11.85 17.99 -0.43
N ALA A 100 12.45 17.10 -1.22
CA ALA A 100 13.68 17.40 -1.94
C ALA A 100 13.51 18.59 -2.89
N GLY A 101 12.43 18.60 -3.70
CA GLY A 101 12.14 19.72 -4.60
C GLY A 101 11.99 21.07 -3.87
N LEU A 102 11.34 21.07 -2.70
CA LEU A 102 11.24 22.26 -1.84
C LEU A 102 12.60 22.68 -1.29
N LYS A 103 13.44 21.72 -0.86
CA LYS A 103 14.76 22.00 -0.28
C LYS A 103 15.77 22.51 -1.31
N GLU A 104 15.70 22.01 -2.53
CA GLU A 104 16.50 22.47 -3.66
C GLU A 104 15.96 23.77 -4.30
N GLY A 105 14.82 24.29 -3.82
CA GLY A 105 14.20 25.51 -4.35
C GLY A 105 13.67 25.37 -5.78
N LEU A 106 13.45 24.14 -6.25
CA LEU A 106 12.96 23.85 -7.61
C LEU A 106 11.45 24.09 -7.74
N ILE A 107 10.72 23.96 -6.63
CA ILE A 107 9.28 24.17 -6.55
C ILE A 107 8.95 24.94 -5.27
N ASP A 108 7.81 25.62 -5.29
CA ASP A 108 7.14 26.12 -4.09
C ASP A 108 5.88 25.30 -3.82
N ALA A 109 5.54 25.10 -2.55
CA ALA A 109 4.47 24.19 -2.16
C ALA A 109 3.07 24.65 -2.64
N ARG A 110 2.88 25.96 -2.78
CA ARG A 110 1.58 26.59 -3.08
C ARG A 110 1.48 27.10 -4.50
N THR A 111 2.61 27.26 -5.19
CA THR A 111 2.66 27.74 -6.57
C THR A 111 2.16 26.65 -7.52
N PRO A 112 1.05 26.88 -8.25
CA PRO A 112 0.57 25.91 -9.23
C PRO A 112 1.53 25.79 -10.40
N LEU A 113 1.79 24.55 -10.81
CA LEU A 113 2.58 24.23 -12.00
C LEU A 113 1.67 23.64 -13.08
N PRO A 114 1.83 24.05 -14.36
CA PRO A 114 1.07 23.47 -15.46
C PRO A 114 1.45 22.00 -15.66
N LEU A 115 0.44 21.14 -15.79
CA LEU A 115 0.51 19.70 -16.02
C LEU A 115 -0.16 19.36 -17.36
N GLY A 116 0.17 18.19 -17.93
CA GLY A 116 -0.52 17.66 -19.12
C GLY A 116 -0.57 18.63 -20.31
N GLY A 117 0.54 19.32 -20.57
CA GLY A 117 0.62 20.33 -21.65
C GLY A 117 -0.06 21.67 -21.35
N GLY A 118 -0.43 21.94 -20.08
CA GLY A 118 -0.97 23.22 -19.62
C GLY A 118 -2.49 23.28 -19.46
N SER A 119 -3.20 22.17 -19.70
CA SER A 119 -4.66 22.10 -19.54
C SER A 119 -5.14 22.04 -18.09
N ILE A 120 -4.24 21.66 -17.18
CA ILE A 120 -4.48 21.53 -15.74
C ILE A 120 -3.29 22.16 -15.05
N ALA A 121 -3.49 22.84 -13.93
CA ALA A 121 -2.41 23.27 -13.05
C ALA A 121 -2.69 22.77 -11.63
N MET A 122 -1.63 22.34 -10.94
CA MET A 122 -1.71 21.92 -9.54
C MET A 122 -0.47 22.36 -8.79
N ASN A 123 -0.63 22.75 -7.53
CA ASN A 123 0.50 22.92 -6.62
C ASN A 123 0.91 21.58 -5.98
N LEU A 124 2.02 21.57 -5.24
CA LEU A 124 2.52 20.34 -4.60
C LEU A 124 1.52 19.75 -3.59
N ILE A 125 0.78 20.59 -2.85
CA ILE A 125 -0.21 20.15 -1.87
C ILE A 125 -1.33 19.36 -2.57
N GLU A 126 -1.85 19.89 -3.68
CA GLU A 126 -2.87 19.24 -4.49
C GLU A 126 -2.34 17.96 -5.14
N ALA A 127 -1.14 18.01 -5.72
CA ALA A 127 -0.52 16.84 -6.35
C ALA A 127 -0.35 15.67 -5.37
N LEU A 128 0.05 15.96 -4.12
CA LEU A 128 0.15 14.97 -3.06
C LEU A 128 -1.23 14.46 -2.63
N ALA A 129 -2.20 15.36 -2.43
CA ALA A 129 -3.56 15.00 -2.00
C ALA A 129 -4.27 14.09 -3.00
N TYR A 130 -4.12 14.35 -4.30
CA TYR A 130 -4.72 13.53 -5.36
C TYR A 130 -3.81 12.41 -5.87
N SER A 131 -2.61 12.24 -5.28
CA SER A 131 -1.61 11.29 -5.75
C SER A 131 -1.37 11.41 -7.27
N ASN A 132 -1.27 12.62 -7.80
CA ASN A 132 -0.96 12.88 -9.20
C ASN A 132 0.51 12.47 -9.50
N ASN A 133 0.76 11.83 -10.64
CA ASN A 133 2.06 11.23 -11.00
C ASN A 133 2.88 12.16 -11.88
#